data_AF-A0A1E4I1S0-F1
#
_entry.id   AF-A0A1E4I1S0-F1
#
_cell.length_a   1.000
_cell.length_b   1.000
_cell.length_c   1.000
_cell.angle_alpha   90.00
_cell.angle_beta   90.00
_cell.angle_gamma   90.00
#
_symmetry.space_group_name_H-M   'P 1'
#
loop_
_entity.id
_entity.type
_entity.pdbx_description
1 polymer ?
#
loop_
_entity_poly.entity_id
_entity_poly.type
_entity_poly.pdbx_seq_one_letter_code
_entity_poly.pdbx_strand_id
1 'polypeptide(L)'
;MTPPDHAVVSGRTVTASTVVAAPPAEIFALLADPHRHHEFDGSGSVRAAVTGPHRLGLGDRFSMSMKIGLPYRVTNTVVEFEPDRRIAWCHFANADLTVWHHSPDANPEPPPGDHLCPDQSRP
;
A
#
# COMPACT_ATOMS: atom_id res chain seq x y z
N MET A 1 21.89 -13.62 -15.65
CA MET A 1 22.25 -13.13 -14.31
C MET A 1 21.03 -12.36 -13.81
N THR A 2 20.14 -13.03 -13.07
CA THR A 2 18.91 -12.42 -12.53
C THR A 2 19.08 -12.33 -11.02
N PRO A 3 19.21 -11.12 -10.47
CA PRO A 3 18.19 -10.68 -9.49
C PRO A 3 17.86 -9.16 -9.61
N PRO A 4 16.70 -8.68 -9.09
CA PRO A 4 16.20 -9.04 -7.76
C PRO A 4 14.70 -9.39 -7.72
N ASP A 5 14.41 -10.68 -7.58
CA ASP A 5 13.16 -11.15 -6.95
C ASP A 5 13.28 -11.07 -5.41
N HIS A 6 13.86 -10.00 -4.89
CA HIS A 6 14.05 -9.81 -3.45
C HIS A 6 13.65 -8.40 -3.08
N ALA A 7 12.88 -8.27 -2.01
CA ALA A 7 12.61 -6.97 -1.43
C ALA A 7 13.93 -6.27 -1.05
N VAL A 8 14.07 -5.01 -1.44
CA VAL A 8 15.19 -4.14 -1.06
C VAL A 8 14.88 -3.54 0.30
N VAL A 9 15.79 -3.70 1.26
CA VAL A 9 15.68 -3.14 2.61
C VAL A 9 16.66 -2.00 2.77
N SER A 10 16.15 -0.79 3.04
CA SER A 10 16.94 0.42 3.31
C SER A 10 16.52 1.02 4.65
N GLY A 11 17.33 0.80 5.69
CA GLY A 11 16.97 1.22 7.05
C GLY A 11 15.72 0.50 7.57
N ARG A 12 14.65 1.25 7.83
CA ARG A 12 13.33 0.72 8.24
C ARG A 12 12.34 0.56 7.07
N THR A 13 12.79 0.82 5.85
CA THR A 13 11.95 0.79 4.65
C THR A 13 12.18 -0.52 3.89
N VAL A 14 11.10 -1.17 3.47
CA VAL A 14 11.13 -2.36 2.62
C VAL A 14 10.41 -2.03 1.31
N THR A 15 11.07 -2.24 0.19
CA THR A 15 10.51 -2.03 -1.15
C THR A 15 10.53 -3.32 -1.94
N ALA A 16 9.42 -3.68 -2.58
CA ALA A 16 9.34 -4.81 -3.49
C ALA A 16 8.71 -4.34 -4.81
N SER A 17 9.07 -5.01 -5.91
CA SER A 17 8.53 -4.71 -7.22
C SER A 17 8.35 -6.00 -8.00
N THR A 18 7.31 -6.05 -8.81
CA THR A 18 7.03 -7.20 -9.67
C THR A 18 6.33 -6.74 -10.95
N VAL A 19 6.41 -7.55 -12.00
CA VAL A 19 5.74 -7.29 -13.28
C VAL A 19 4.46 -8.11 -13.33
N VAL A 20 3.33 -7.43 -13.54
CA VAL A 20 2.02 -8.07 -13.69
C VAL A 20 1.52 -7.82 -15.11
N ALA A 21 1.18 -8.89 -15.83
CA ALA A 21 0.65 -8.82 -17.19
C ALA A 21 -0.86 -8.48 -17.19
N ALA A 22 -1.20 -7.30 -16.68
CA ALA A 22 -2.56 -6.78 -16.63
C ALA A 22 -2.57 -5.24 -16.83
N PRO A 23 -3.68 -4.65 -17.30
CA PRO A 23 -3.81 -3.20 -17.39
C PRO A 23 -3.66 -2.54 -16.01
N PRO A 24 -2.98 -1.37 -15.90
CA PRO A 24 -2.82 -0.66 -14.63
C PRO A 24 -4.16 -0.37 -13.93
N ALA A 25 -5.21 -0.07 -14.71
CA ALA A 25 -6.54 0.20 -14.18
C ALA A 25 -7.18 -1.00 -13.45
N GLU A 26 -6.91 -2.23 -13.90
CA GLU A 26 -7.42 -3.44 -13.24
C GLU A 26 -6.73 -3.67 -11.89
N ILE A 27 -5.40 -3.48 -11.86
CA ILE A 27 -4.61 -3.56 -10.62
C ILE A 27 -5.01 -2.44 -9.66
N PHE A 28 -5.16 -1.22 -10.17
CA PHE A 28 -5.55 -0.08 -9.36
C PHE A 28 -6.96 -0.25 -8.79
N ALA A 29 -7.91 -0.80 -9.55
CA ALA A 29 -9.25 -1.09 -9.05
C ALA A 29 -9.23 -2.10 -7.89
N LEU A 30 -8.35 -3.10 -7.93
CA LEU A 30 -8.13 -4.03 -6.81
C LEU A 30 -7.55 -3.34 -5.59
N LEU A 31 -6.55 -2.47 -5.79
CA LEU A 31 -5.89 -1.74 -4.70
C LEU A 31 -6.79 -0.67 -4.07
N ALA A 32 -7.66 -0.04 -4.87
CA ALA A 32 -8.57 0.99 -4.40
C ALA A 32 -9.84 0.43 -3.73
N ASP A 33 -10.12 -0.87 -3.83
CA ASP A 33 -11.24 -1.51 -3.13
C ASP A 33 -10.73 -2.29 -1.90
N PRO A 34 -10.86 -1.74 -0.68
CA PRO A 34 -10.34 -2.36 0.52
C PRO A 34 -11.04 -3.68 0.83
N HIS A 35 -12.28 -3.89 0.35
CA HIS A 35 -13.00 -5.16 0.54
C HIS A 35 -12.37 -6.30 -0.27
N ARG A 36 -11.64 -5.99 -1.33
CA ARG A 36 -10.95 -6.96 -2.20
C ARG A 36 -9.50 -7.21 -1.83
N HIS A 37 -8.96 -6.50 -0.84
CA HIS A 37 -7.57 -6.65 -0.41
C HIS A 37 -7.20 -8.06 0.05
N HIS A 38 -8.17 -8.84 0.51
CA HIS A 38 -7.96 -10.25 0.86
C HIS A 38 -7.65 -11.14 -0.36
N GLU A 39 -8.05 -10.75 -1.58
CA GLU A 39 -7.83 -11.54 -2.81
C GLU A 39 -6.35 -11.61 -3.21
N PHE A 40 -5.56 -10.62 -2.81
CA PHE A 40 -4.13 -10.52 -3.12
C PHE A 40 -3.23 -10.50 -1.87
N ASP A 41 -3.81 -10.76 -0.69
CA ASP A 41 -3.04 -10.94 0.53
C ASP A 41 -2.38 -12.32 0.55
N GLY A 42 -1.13 -12.39 0.11
CA GLY A 42 -0.32 -13.62 0.15
C GLY A 42 0.02 -14.13 1.56
N SER A 43 -0.29 -13.36 2.61
CA SER A 43 0.00 -13.74 4.01
C SER A 43 -1.14 -14.51 4.69
N GLY A 44 -2.36 -14.46 4.15
CA GLY A 44 -3.57 -15.03 4.77
C GLY A 44 -4.01 -14.34 6.07
N SER A 45 -3.42 -13.18 6.40
CA SER A 45 -3.66 -12.45 7.64
C SER A 45 -4.74 -11.37 7.49
N VAL A 46 -5.02 -10.95 6.26
CA VAL A 46 -6.07 -9.99 5.90
C VAL A 46 -7.39 -10.73 5.73
N ARG A 47 -8.37 -10.37 6.55
CA ARG A 47 -9.72 -10.93 6.46
C ARG A 47 -10.65 -9.98 5.73
N ALA A 48 -11.66 -10.53 5.05
CA ALA A 48 -12.72 -9.79 4.34
C ALA A 48 -13.56 -8.84 5.22
N ALA A 49 -13.37 -8.83 6.55
CA ALA A 49 -14.07 -7.92 7.44
C ALA A 49 -13.43 -6.52 7.42
N VAL A 50 -13.87 -5.76 6.42
CA VAL A 50 -13.43 -4.39 6.13
C VAL A 50 -14.57 -3.42 6.42
N THR A 51 -14.23 -2.26 6.98
CA THR A 51 -15.14 -1.12 7.16
C THR A 51 -14.56 0.06 6.40
N GLY A 52 -15.31 0.64 5.47
CA GLY A 52 -14.82 1.72 4.60
C GLY A 52 -15.54 1.73 3.25
N PRO A 53 -15.21 2.70 2.38
CA PRO A 53 -15.81 2.79 1.05
C PRO A 53 -15.38 1.61 0.17
N HIS A 54 -16.20 1.27 -0.83
CA HIS A 54 -15.85 0.29 -1.88
C HIS A 54 -14.80 0.82 -2.86
N ARG A 55 -14.62 2.13 -2.92
CA ARG A 55 -13.57 2.77 -3.71
C ARG A 55 -12.96 3.88 -2.89
N LEU A 56 -11.68 3.73 -2.59
CA LEU A 56 -10.88 4.70 -1.87
C LEU A 56 -10.60 5.93 -2.74
N GLY A 57 -10.50 7.07 -2.08
CA GLY A 57 -9.95 8.32 -2.57
C GLY A 57 -9.02 8.95 -1.53
N LEU A 58 -8.40 10.07 -1.89
CA LEU A 58 -7.50 10.80 -1.00
C LEU A 58 -8.22 11.18 0.31
N GLY A 59 -7.61 10.87 1.46
CA GLY A 59 -8.17 11.15 2.79
C GLY A 59 -9.18 10.11 3.29
N ASP A 60 -9.60 9.16 2.47
CA ASP A 60 -10.50 8.10 2.91
C ASP A 60 -9.84 7.22 3.97
N ARG A 61 -10.68 6.71 4.86
CA ARG A 61 -10.27 5.81 5.94
C ARG A 61 -10.95 4.47 5.77
N PHE A 62 -10.18 3.41 5.93
CA PHE A 62 -10.70 2.06 5.97
C PHE A 62 -10.07 1.28 7.10
N SER A 63 -10.86 0.42 7.72
CA SER A 63 -10.42 -0.45 8.79
C SER A 63 -10.49 -1.91 8.35
N MET A 64 -9.44 -2.67 8.64
CA MET A 64 -9.38 -4.09 8.34
C MET A 64 -9.24 -4.87 9.65
N SER A 65 -9.99 -5.95 9.77
CA SER A 65 -9.84 -6.88 10.89
C SER A 65 -8.74 -7.89 10.54
N MET A 66 -7.67 -7.89 11.32
CA MET A 66 -6.53 -8.80 11.17
C MET A 66 -6.49 -9.81 12.32
N LYS A 67 -5.82 -10.95 12.11
CA LYS A 67 -5.60 -11.93 13.19
C LYS A 67 -4.18 -12.50 13.12
N ILE A 68 -3.38 -12.18 14.13
CA ILE A 68 -2.11 -12.84 14.43
C ILE A 68 -2.18 -13.23 15.91
N GLY A 69 -2.47 -14.50 16.20
CA GLY A 69 -2.78 -14.95 17.57
C GLY A 69 -4.15 -14.44 18.08
N LEU A 70 -4.24 -13.15 18.40
CA LEU A 70 -5.46 -12.43 18.82
C LEU A 70 -6.04 -11.59 17.66
N PRO A 71 -7.37 -11.37 17.61
CA PRO A 71 -7.97 -10.43 16.66
C PRO A 71 -7.59 -8.99 17.01
N TYR A 72 -7.23 -8.21 16.01
CA TYR A 72 -6.99 -6.77 16.13
C TYR A 72 -7.53 -6.03 14.91
N ARG A 73 -7.70 -4.70 15.04
CA ARG A 73 -8.20 -3.84 13.96
C ARG A 73 -7.15 -2.81 13.60
N VAL A 74 -6.83 -2.73 12.31
CA VAL A 74 -5.97 -1.68 11.77
C VAL A 74 -6.85 -0.68 11.05
N THR A 75 -6.64 0.62 11.28
CA THR A 75 -7.29 1.67 10.50
C THR A 75 -6.24 2.40 9.69
N ASN A 76 -6.42 2.37 8.38
CA ASN A 76 -5.58 3.01 7.38
C ASN A 76 -6.25 4.29 6.88
N THR A 77 -5.45 5.28 6.52
CA THR A 77 -5.87 6.52 5.88
C THR A 77 -5.12 6.66 4.57
N VAL A 78 -5.81 6.97 3.48
CA VAL A 78 -5.19 7.20 2.17
C VAL A 78 -4.49 8.56 2.17
N VAL A 79 -3.19 8.55 1.96
CA VAL A 79 -2.33 9.74 1.99
C VAL A 79 -1.87 10.18 0.61
N GLU A 80 -1.87 9.26 -0.37
CA GLU A 80 -1.64 9.57 -1.78
C GLU A 80 -2.67 8.83 -2.64
N PHE A 81 -3.15 9.50 -3.69
CA PHE A 81 -4.10 8.93 -4.64
C PHE A 81 -3.99 9.61 -6.00
N GLU A 82 -3.40 8.89 -6.97
CA GLU A 82 -3.38 9.21 -8.39
C GLU A 82 -3.96 8.01 -9.14
N PRO A 83 -5.14 8.16 -9.77
CA PRO A 83 -5.80 7.07 -10.49
C PRO A 83 -4.87 6.33 -11.45
N ASP A 84 -4.90 5.00 -11.40
CA ASP A 84 -4.17 4.07 -12.26
C ASP A 84 -2.64 4.18 -12.19
N ARG A 85 -2.10 4.99 -11.25
CA ARG A 85 -0.67 5.27 -11.15
C ARG A 85 -0.10 5.12 -9.74
N ARG A 86 -0.74 5.73 -8.73
CA ARG A 86 -0.22 5.76 -7.35
C ARG A 86 -1.34 5.70 -6.32
N ILE A 87 -1.17 4.87 -5.31
CA ILE A 87 -2.02 4.90 -4.12
C ILE A 87 -1.15 4.55 -2.92
N ALA A 88 -1.31 5.32 -1.84
CA ALA A 88 -0.61 5.07 -0.60
C ALA A 88 -1.51 5.23 0.61
N TRP A 89 -1.29 4.40 1.62
CA TRP A 89 -2.01 4.47 2.89
C TRP A 89 -1.08 4.31 4.08
N CYS A 90 -1.44 4.99 5.17
CA CYS A 90 -0.77 4.96 6.46
C CYS A 90 -1.73 4.53 7.56
N HIS A 91 -1.26 3.69 8.49
CA HIS A 91 -1.99 3.41 9.72
C HIS A 91 -1.61 4.39 10.84
N PHE A 92 -2.53 4.62 11.78
CA PHE A 92 -2.45 5.65 12.84
C PHE A 92 -1.26 5.52 13.83
N ALA A 93 -0.38 4.52 13.66
CA ALA A 93 0.84 4.39 14.46
C ALA A 93 2.10 4.89 13.75
N ASN A 94 1.97 5.57 12.59
CA ASN A 94 3.08 6.16 11.82
C ASN A 94 4.21 5.15 11.54
N ALA A 95 3.92 3.84 11.56
CA ALA A 95 4.96 2.81 11.57
C ALA A 95 5.23 2.27 10.17
N ASP A 96 4.20 2.17 9.33
CA ASP A 96 4.28 1.61 7.98
C ASP A 96 3.47 2.44 6.99
N LEU A 97 4.17 2.99 5.99
CA LEU A 97 3.62 3.59 4.78
C LEU A 97 3.70 2.53 3.67
N THR A 98 2.55 2.11 3.13
CA THR A 98 2.53 1.25 1.94
C THR A 98 2.24 2.11 0.72
N VAL A 99 3.15 2.11 -0.25
CA VAL A 99 3.01 2.84 -1.52
C VAL A 99 2.98 1.84 -2.67
N TRP A 100 2.00 1.96 -3.53
CA TRP A 100 2.02 1.31 -4.84
C TRP A 100 2.33 2.34 -5.92
N HIS A 101 3.27 2.00 -6.81
CA HIS A 101 3.62 2.81 -7.98
C HIS A 101 3.63 1.94 -9.23
N HIS A 102 2.97 2.41 -10.27
CA HIS A 102 3.13 1.88 -11.61
C HIS A 102 4.18 2.68 -12.40
N SER A 103 5.19 1.99 -12.91
CA SER A 103 6.06 2.48 -13.98
C SER A 103 5.74 1.72 -15.28
N PRO A 104 5.59 2.40 -16.43
CA PRO A 104 5.45 1.73 -17.72
C PRO A 104 6.77 1.09 -18.20
N ASP A 105 7.91 1.49 -17.62
CA ASP A 105 9.23 0.95 -17.91
C ASP A 105 9.68 -0.11 -16.88
N ALA A 106 10.21 -1.23 -17.36
CA ALA A 106 10.72 -2.36 -16.57
C ALA A 106 12.05 -2.08 -15.83
N ASN A 107 12.46 -0.81 -15.73
CA ASN A 107 13.67 -0.38 -15.03
C ASN A 107 13.33 0.77 -14.08
N PRO A 108 13.07 0.51 -12.78
CA PRO A 108 12.76 1.56 -11.85
C PRO A 108 14.02 2.39 -11.55
N GLU A 109 13.97 3.70 -11.76
CA GLU A 109 14.89 4.60 -11.06
C GLU A 109 14.62 4.48 -9.55
N PRO A 110 15.66 4.49 -8.70
CA PRO A 110 15.47 4.49 -7.26
C PRO A 110 14.59 5.69 -6.86
N PRO A 111 13.66 5.51 -5.90
CA PRO A 111 12.77 6.59 -5.50
C PRO A 111 13.60 7.81 -5.06
N PRO A 112 13.23 9.04 -5.48
CA PRO A 112 13.85 10.24 -4.94
C PRO A 112 13.65 10.23 -3.41
N GLY A 113 14.73 10.53 -2.69
CA GLY A 113 14.83 10.38 -1.24
C GLY A 113 13.61 10.90 -0.48
N ASP A 114 13.06 10.02 0.35
CA ASP A 114 12.12 10.21 1.45
C ASP A 114 11.58 11.63 1.64
N HIS A 115 10.44 11.93 1.03
CA HIS A 115 9.53 12.92 1.58
C HIS A 115 8.80 12.29 2.77
N LEU A 116 9.50 12.28 3.91
CA LEU A 116 8.87 12.17 5.23
C LEU A 116 7.67 13.12 5.28
N CYS A 117 6.55 12.62 5.82
CA CYS A 117 5.39 13.43 6.18
C CYS A 117 5.85 14.77 6.77
N PRO A 118 5.29 15.92 6.34
CA PRO A 118 5.60 17.18 6.99
C PRO A 118 5.24 17.07 8.47
N ASP A 119 6.24 17.25 9.33
CA ASP A 119 6.09 17.39 10.77
C ASP A 119 5.18 18.59 11.04
N GLN A 120 3.90 18.33 11.31
CA GLN A 120 2.96 19.34 11.78
C GLN A 120 3.15 19.60 13.29
N SER A 121 4.41 19.66 13.75
CA SER A 121 4.73 20.00 15.13
C SER A 121 5.33 21.40 15.21
N ARG A 122 4.51 22.30 15.76
CA ARG A 122 4.81 23.50 16.59
C ARG A 122 4.56 24.87 15.94
N PRO A 123 4.36 25.90 16.78
CA PRO A 123 4.02 25.92 18.21
C PRO A 123 2.52 26.15 18.48
#